data_AF-A0A356MPM8-F1
#
_entry.id   AF-A0A356MPM8-F1
#
_cell.length_a   1.000
_cell.length_b   1.000
_cell.length_c   1.000
_cell.angle_alpha   90.00
_cell.angle_beta   90.00
_cell.angle_gamma   90.00
#
_symmetry.space_group_name_H-M   'P 1'
#
loop_
_entity.id
_entity.type
_entity.pdbx_description
1 polymer ?
#
loop_
_entity_poly.entity_id
_entity_poly.type
_entity_poly.pdbx_seq_one_letter_code
_entity_poly.pdbx_strand_id
1 'polypeptide(L)'
;MTPRHQYVAYIIFDVVIGCSFHWFESHLQWEQSDGLKIQYGGEQQTDVDAVWIPACGLLEGKELDHPARRTWSDAAGPGVPGIGRLPFGVANSTADRIDADWWSWVFWMVTRLEEYHDSDNAYDSMGRFQGRASMAYQEDWLKRPEVEVRIRAWASSVFLRPTPLTYKVNPTIDVDSAFAYRHRSVMRTVGSTLKDLSAGSTVRLAERFRVLIFGEPDPYDTYNWLESIHEAFSLRARYFFLLADRGPYDKPVDWRQPGMKALVQRLTQSSSTGIHPSVASHSASNVDRLKMEIRRLERVSRTAVNHSRQHYLLQRIPETWRRLEEVGIEHDYSLVYADRIGFRAGMSRSFRAFDAVANRPLKLTIHPVAAMDATLNRYMGLSPEQALDTLENLANEVKDVQGELTLLWHNETVSECNEWRGWRSVYEQVFNRVC
;
A
#
# COMPACT_ATOMS: atom_id res chain seq x y z
N MET A 1 28.32 6.01 -9.26
CA MET A 1 26.86 6.19 -9.06
C MET A 1 26.11 5.05 -9.74
N THR A 2 25.17 4.40 -9.05
CA THR A 2 24.35 3.30 -9.59
C THR A 2 22.87 3.71 -9.68
N PRO A 3 22.00 2.95 -10.37
CA PRO A 3 20.56 3.17 -10.35
C PRO A 3 19.94 3.15 -8.93
N ARG A 4 20.51 2.38 -8.00
CA ARG A 4 20.05 2.34 -6.59
C ARG A 4 20.29 3.68 -5.89
N HIS A 5 21.47 4.30 -6.09
CA HIS A 5 21.77 5.62 -5.55
C HIS A 5 20.80 6.68 -6.07
N GLN A 6 20.55 6.69 -7.38
CA GLN A 6 19.62 7.63 -8.01
C GLN A 6 18.20 7.46 -7.47
N TYR A 7 17.77 6.22 -7.28
CA TYR A 7 16.44 5.92 -6.77
C TYR A 7 16.27 6.30 -5.30
N VAL A 8 17.26 6.03 -4.43
CA VAL A 8 17.22 6.46 -3.03
C VAL A 8 17.22 7.98 -2.91
N ALA A 9 18.04 8.67 -3.70
CA ALA A 9 18.04 10.13 -3.73
C ALA A 9 16.69 10.69 -4.21
N TYR A 10 16.05 10.05 -5.20
CA TYR A 10 14.67 10.37 -5.60
C TYR A 10 13.69 10.23 -4.42
N ILE A 11 13.73 9.12 -3.66
CA ILE A 11 12.85 8.95 -2.50
C ILE A 11 13.11 10.04 -1.45
N ILE A 12 14.36 10.31 -1.10
CA ILE A 12 14.72 11.25 -0.04
C ILE A 12 14.36 12.68 -0.45
N PHE A 13 14.90 13.14 -1.57
CA PHE A 13 14.86 14.55 -1.94
C PHE A 13 13.60 14.92 -2.70
N ASP A 14 13.15 14.12 -3.65
CA ASP A 14 11.97 14.45 -4.45
C ASP A 14 10.66 14.07 -3.73
N VAL A 15 10.58 12.84 -3.20
CA VAL A 15 9.33 12.33 -2.60
C VAL A 15 9.09 12.85 -1.18
N VAL A 16 10.10 12.75 -0.30
CA VAL A 16 9.90 13.05 1.13
C VAL A 16 10.16 14.52 1.48
N ILE A 17 11.26 15.09 0.97
CA ILE A 17 11.66 16.46 1.27
C ILE A 17 11.03 17.46 0.28
N GLY A 18 10.88 17.08 -0.98
CA GLY A 18 10.39 17.96 -2.05
C GLY A 18 11.40 19.03 -2.49
N CYS A 19 12.69 18.69 -2.58
CA CYS A 19 13.75 19.57 -3.06
C CYS A 19 14.53 18.97 -4.24
N SER A 20 15.10 19.83 -5.08
CA SER A 20 16.02 19.39 -6.13
C SER A 20 17.37 18.99 -5.53
N PHE A 21 18.04 18.06 -6.20
CA PHE A 21 19.40 17.64 -5.89
C PHE A 21 20.20 17.52 -7.18
N HIS A 22 21.52 17.64 -7.08
CA HIS A 22 22.42 17.57 -8.23
C HIS A 22 23.57 16.60 -7.95
N TRP A 23 23.93 15.82 -8.96
CA TRP A 23 25.10 14.95 -8.93
C TRP A 23 26.24 15.61 -9.67
N PHE A 24 27.39 15.70 -9.03
CA PHE A 24 28.60 16.23 -9.64
C PHE A 24 29.48 15.09 -10.16
N GLU A 25 30.06 15.28 -11.35
CA GLU A 25 31.02 14.33 -11.94
C GLU A 25 32.45 14.55 -11.43
N SER A 26 32.74 15.77 -10.94
CA SER A 26 34.03 16.15 -10.39
C SER A 26 33.92 16.52 -8.92
N HIS A 27 34.84 15.99 -8.11
CA HIS A 27 34.98 16.34 -6.69
C HIS A 27 35.22 17.84 -6.51
N LEU A 28 36.07 18.45 -7.33
CA LEU A 28 36.31 19.90 -7.30
C LEU A 28 35.04 20.72 -7.55
N GLN A 29 34.18 20.29 -8.46
CA GLN A 29 32.92 20.98 -8.74
C GLN A 29 31.94 20.88 -7.58
N TRP A 30 31.89 19.71 -6.91
CA TRP A 30 31.09 19.50 -5.72
C TRP A 30 31.59 20.32 -4.52
N GLU A 31 32.90 20.38 -4.29
CA GLU A 31 33.48 21.20 -3.23
C GLU A 31 33.20 22.70 -3.42
N GLN A 32 33.25 23.16 -4.66
CA GLN A 32 32.99 24.55 -5.02
C GLN A 32 31.50 24.89 -5.12
N SER A 33 30.60 23.90 -5.00
CA SER A 33 29.17 24.15 -5.15
C SER A 33 28.56 24.82 -3.93
N ASP A 34 27.52 25.61 -4.17
CA ASP A 34 26.67 26.15 -3.11
C ASP A 34 25.67 25.11 -2.60
N GLY A 35 25.15 25.32 -1.39
CA GLY A 35 24.12 24.50 -0.76
C GLY A 35 24.65 23.38 0.14
N LEU A 36 23.74 22.53 0.61
CA LEU A 36 24.05 21.40 1.47
C LEU A 36 24.82 20.33 0.68
N LYS A 37 26.07 20.10 1.08
CA LYS A 37 26.91 19.06 0.49
C LYS A 37 26.68 17.74 1.22
N ILE A 38 26.53 16.66 0.45
CA ILE A 38 26.35 15.31 0.99
C ILE A 38 27.40 14.41 0.35
N GLN A 39 28.12 13.70 1.21
CA GLN A 39 29.06 12.65 0.83
C GLN A 39 28.46 11.30 1.25
N TYR A 40 28.31 10.39 0.29
CA TYR A 40 27.88 9.01 0.55
C TYR A 40 29.06 8.05 0.35
N GLY A 41 29.39 7.29 1.39
CA GLY A 41 30.50 6.34 1.42
C GLY A 41 31.87 7.00 1.54
N GLY A 42 32.91 6.17 1.37
CA GLY A 42 34.31 6.58 1.57
C GLY A 42 34.62 7.01 3.01
N GLU A 43 35.82 7.53 3.22
CA GLU A 43 36.22 8.13 4.50
C GLU A 43 35.62 9.52 4.63
N GLN A 44 35.17 9.87 5.84
CA GLN A 44 34.61 11.19 6.13
C GLN A 44 35.65 12.29 5.82
N GLN A 45 35.32 13.19 4.88
CA GLN A 45 36.12 14.38 4.63
C GLN A 45 35.89 15.39 5.77
N THR A 46 36.97 15.91 6.36
CA THR A 46 36.92 16.84 7.50
C THR A 46 37.27 18.28 7.10
N ASP A 47 37.78 18.46 5.89
CA ASP A 47 38.15 19.71 5.26
C ASP A 47 37.01 20.36 4.45
N VAL A 48 35.97 19.58 4.14
CA VAL A 48 34.76 20.05 3.45
C VAL A 48 33.60 20.05 4.44
N ASP A 49 32.84 21.15 4.49
CA ASP A 49 31.57 21.22 5.22
C ASP A 49 30.49 20.42 4.47
N ALA A 50 30.51 19.10 4.71
CA ALA A 50 29.62 18.13 4.08
C ALA A 50 29.04 17.16 5.11
N VAL A 51 27.78 16.80 4.90
CA VAL A 51 27.12 15.71 5.63
C VAL A 51 27.64 14.39 5.09
N TRP A 52 28.30 13.62 5.94
CA TRP A 52 28.78 12.29 5.59
C TRP A 52 27.79 11.20 5.98
N ILE A 53 27.59 10.25 5.10
CA ILE A 53 26.75 9.06 5.30
C ILE A 53 27.60 7.85 4.94
N PRO A 54 27.79 6.88 5.85
CA PRO A 54 28.61 5.71 5.55
C PRO A 54 27.92 4.82 4.51
N ALA A 55 28.70 4.03 3.78
CA ALA A 55 28.19 3.06 2.82
C ALA A 55 28.55 1.64 3.27
N CYS A 56 27.55 0.78 3.37
CA CYS A 56 27.75 -0.64 3.67
C CYS A 56 28.02 -1.49 2.42
N GLY A 57 27.75 -0.96 1.22
CA GLY A 57 27.97 -1.64 -0.07
C GLY A 57 26.70 -2.08 -0.81
N LEU A 58 25.51 -1.99 -0.18
CA LEU A 58 24.26 -2.46 -0.79
C LEU A 58 23.87 -1.65 -2.05
N LEU A 59 24.11 -0.34 -2.07
CA LEU A 59 23.72 0.50 -3.20
C LEU A 59 24.69 0.39 -4.38
N GLU A 60 25.95 0.02 -4.13
CA GLU A 60 26.98 -0.24 -5.12
C GLU A 60 26.84 -1.63 -5.75
N GLY A 61 26.37 -2.59 -4.96
CA GLY A 61 26.25 -3.99 -5.34
C GLY A 61 25.07 -4.30 -6.26
N LYS A 62 25.06 -5.54 -6.76
CA LYS A 62 23.93 -6.16 -7.47
C LYS A 62 23.15 -7.15 -6.59
N GLU A 63 23.74 -7.55 -5.47
CA GLU A 63 23.14 -8.49 -4.54
C GLU A 63 21.84 -7.93 -3.94
N LEU A 64 20.92 -8.84 -3.63
CA LEU A 64 19.62 -8.54 -3.05
C LEU A 64 19.59 -8.83 -1.54
N ASP A 65 20.47 -9.71 -1.06
CA ASP A 65 20.79 -9.86 0.36
C ASP A 65 22.16 -9.24 0.65
N HIS A 66 22.30 -8.63 1.82
CA HIS A 66 23.55 -8.00 2.26
C HIS A 66 23.76 -8.27 3.75
N PRO A 67 24.95 -8.74 4.18
CA PRO A 67 25.18 -9.14 5.57
C PRO A 67 24.96 -7.99 6.56
N ALA A 68 25.24 -6.75 6.15
CA ALA A 68 25.04 -5.58 7.00
C ALA A 68 23.57 -5.35 7.40
N ARG A 69 22.59 -6.02 6.78
CA ARG A 69 21.17 -5.94 7.22
C ARG A 69 20.98 -6.37 8.68
N ARG A 70 21.93 -7.13 9.25
CA ARG A 70 21.91 -7.59 10.64
C ARG A 70 22.89 -6.84 11.54
N THR A 71 23.67 -5.92 10.98
CA THR A 71 24.54 -5.02 11.73
C THR A 71 23.71 -3.81 12.12
N TRP A 72 23.53 -3.61 13.41
CA TRP A 72 22.76 -2.47 13.94
C TRP A 72 23.70 -1.30 14.23
N SER A 73 23.26 -0.11 13.85
CA SER A 73 23.89 1.13 14.30
C SER A 73 23.70 1.33 15.80
N ASP A 74 24.43 2.29 16.36
CA ASP A 74 24.09 2.84 17.66
C ASP A 74 22.69 3.48 17.63
N ALA A 75 22.05 3.59 18.79
CA ALA A 75 20.66 4.07 18.86
C ALA A 75 20.53 5.59 18.65
N ALA A 76 21.64 6.32 18.78
CA ALA A 76 21.71 7.76 18.59
C ALA A 76 23.12 8.14 18.15
N GLY A 77 23.22 9.24 17.41
CA GLY A 77 24.48 9.77 16.91
C GLY A 77 24.26 10.52 15.61
N PRO A 78 25.24 11.32 15.15
CA PRO A 78 25.11 12.08 13.91
C PRO A 78 24.96 11.17 12.68
N GLY A 79 25.33 9.89 12.76
CA GLY A 79 25.15 8.91 11.67
C GLY A 79 23.79 8.19 11.66
N VAL A 80 22.84 8.55 12.54
CA VAL A 80 21.53 7.89 12.61
C VAL A 80 20.41 8.93 12.60
N PRO A 81 19.58 8.96 11.54
CA PRO A 81 18.42 9.84 11.49
C PRO A 81 17.43 9.56 12.64
N GLY A 82 17.08 10.58 13.42
CA GLY A 82 16.05 10.45 14.48
C GLY A 82 16.48 9.59 15.67
N ILE A 83 15.52 8.90 16.31
CA ILE A 83 15.71 8.16 17.57
C ILE A 83 15.62 6.65 17.35
N GLY A 84 16.62 5.91 17.81
CA GLY A 84 16.66 4.45 17.76
C GLY A 84 17.54 3.95 16.62
N ARG A 85 18.02 2.71 16.77
CA ARG A 85 18.95 2.06 15.85
C ARG A 85 18.33 1.80 14.48
N LEU A 86 19.18 1.71 13.46
CA LEU A 86 18.85 1.24 12.12
C LEU A 86 19.76 0.07 11.71
N PRO A 87 19.31 -0.83 10.83
CA PRO A 87 20.16 -1.85 10.23
C PRO A 87 21.14 -1.18 9.24
N PHE A 88 22.02 -1.99 8.63
CA PHE A 88 23.08 -1.50 7.75
C PHE A 88 24.10 -0.63 8.49
N GLY A 89 24.43 -1.02 9.71
CA GLY A 89 25.47 -0.40 10.52
C GLY A 89 26.86 -0.53 9.89
N VAL A 90 27.63 0.55 9.94
CA VAL A 90 29.00 0.65 9.46
C VAL A 90 29.88 1.15 10.61
N ALA A 91 30.94 0.42 10.92
CA ALA A 91 31.86 0.79 11.99
C ALA A 91 32.61 2.08 11.63
N ASN A 92 32.59 3.05 12.53
CA ASN A 92 33.38 4.27 12.45
C ASN A 92 34.55 4.17 13.43
N SER A 93 35.69 3.69 12.94
CA SER A 93 36.88 3.44 13.78
C SER A 93 37.46 4.71 14.41
N THR A 94 37.25 5.88 13.80
CA THR A 94 37.76 7.16 14.31
C THR A 94 36.95 7.66 15.50
N ALA A 95 35.64 7.40 15.52
CA ALA A 95 34.72 7.88 16.55
C ALA A 95 34.26 6.79 17.53
N ASP A 96 34.80 5.57 17.43
CA ASP A 96 34.45 4.39 18.24
C ASP A 96 32.93 4.18 18.37
N ARG A 97 32.23 4.22 17.22
CA ARG A 97 30.76 4.09 17.14
C ARG A 97 30.33 3.33 15.88
N ILE A 98 29.06 2.92 15.82
CA ILE A 98 28.48 2.33 14.60
C ILE A 98 27.46 3.30 14.01
N ASP A 99 27.79 3.86 12.84
CA ASP A 99 26.91 4.75 12.07
C ASP A 99 25.97 3.94 11.18
N ALA A 100 24.81 4.50 10.77
CA ALA A 100 23.88 3.82 9.88
C ALA A 100 24.09 4.23 8.42
N ASP A 101 24.25 3.26 7.52
CA ASP A 101 23.97 3.46 6.10
C ASP A 101 22.45 3.51 5.90
N TRP A 102 21.87 4.62 6.34
CA TRP A 102 20.42 4.79 6.32
C TRP A 102 19.88 4.94 4.89
N TRP A 103 20.71 5.26 3.89
CA TRP A 103 20.32 5.22 2.48
C TRP A 103 20.07 3.78 2.01
N SER A 104 20.92 2.83 2.42
CA SER A 104 20.67 1.40 2.20
C SER A 104 19.41 0.91 2.92
N TRP A 105 19.15 1.38 4.13
CA TRP A 105 17.90 1.10 4.84
C TRP A 105 16.67 1.65 4.09
N VAL A 106 16.70 2.90 3.62
CA VAL A 106 15.63 3.48 2.79
C VAL A 106 15.38 2.61 1.57
N PHE A 107 16.44 2.27 0.81
CA PHE A 107 16.33 1.39 -0.36
C PHE A 107 15.67 0.07 -0.01
N TRP A 108 16.14 -0.60 1.03
CA TRP A 108 15.64 -1.89 1.49
C TRP A 108 14.16 -1.82 1.89
N MET A 109 13.74 -0.77 2.59
CA MET A 109 12.35 -0.52 2.98
C MET A 109 11.44 -0.29 1.78
N VAL A 110 11.79 0.60 0.86
CA VAL A 110 10.89 0.98 -0.26
C VAL A 110 10.86 -0.03 -1.40
N THR A 111 11.91 -0.84 -1.54
CA THR A 111 11.96 -1.93 -2.54
C THR A 111 11.50 -3.26 -2.00
N ARG A 112 11.21 -3.34 -0.69
CA ARG A 112 10.76 -4.54 0.01
C ARG A 112 11.74 -5.70 -0.14
N LEU A 113 13.05 -5.40 -0.13
CA LEU A 113 14.10 -6.41 -0.28
C LEU A 113 14.00 -7.55 0.75
N GLU A 114 13.42 -7.27 1.93
CA GLU A 114 13.15 -8.30 2.94
C GLU A 114 12.32 -9.48 2.42
N GLU A 115 11.44 -9.23 1.44
CA GLU A 115 10.51 -10.23 0.91
C GLU A 115 11.11 -11.13 -0.18
N TYR A 116 12.35 -10.88 -0.62
CA TYR A 116 12.97 -11.62 -1.73
C TYR A 116 13.62 -12.93 -1.28
N HIS A 117 14.03 -13.01 -0.01
CA HIS A 117 14.84 -14.12 0.53
C HIS A 117 14.35 -14.59 1.90
N ASP A 118 13.09 -14.33 2.23
CA ASP A 118 12.54 -14.81 3.50
C ASP A 118 12.17 -16.29 3.42
N SER A 119 12.14 -16.92 4.58
CA SER A 119 11.77 -18.33 4.71
C SER A 119 10.27 -18.53 4.49
N ASP A 120 9.87 -19.75 4.13
CA ASP A 120 8.47 -20.10 3.84
C ASP A 120 7.50 -19.75 4.98
N ASN A 121 7.98 -19.70 6.24
CA ASN A 121 7.16 -19.35 7.40
C ASN A 121 6.75 -17.87 7.47
N ALA A 122 7.40 -17.00 6.68
CA ALA A 122 7.09 -15.57 6.62
C ALA A 122 5.84 -15.30 5.79
N TYR A 123 5.36 -16.29 5.04
CA TYR A 123 4.17 -16.19 4.21
C TYR A 123 2.98 -16.92 4.83
N ASP A 124 1.79 -16.36 4.64
CA ASP A 124 0.56 -17.03 5.05
C ASP A 124 0.13 -18.14 4.07
N SER A 125 -1.01 -18.79 4.35
CA SER A 125 -1.54 -19.87 3.51
C SER A 125 -1.93 -19.46 2.09
N MET A 126 -2.07 -18.17 1.82
CA MET A 126 -2.32 -17.60 0.49
C MET A 126 -1.01 -17.17 -0.19
N GLY A 127 0.13 -17.27 0.50
CA GLY A 127 1.43 -16.86 0.00
C GLY A 127 1.70 -15.36 0.16
N ARG A 128 1.01 -14.67 1.07
CA ARG A 128 1.23 -13.24 1.32
C ARG A 128 2.26 -13.05 2.42
N PHE A 129 3.20 -12.14 2.21
CA PHE A 129 4.19 -11.81 3.24
C PHE A 129 3.48 -11.20 4.46
N GLN A 130 3.73 -11.76 5.64
CA GLN A 130 3.02 -11.40 6.86
C GLN A 130 3.68 -10.20 7.55
N GLY A 131 2.86 -9.25 8.01
CA GLY A 131 3.33 -8.11 8.77
C GLY A 131 4.09 -8.54 10.02
N ARG A 132 3.60 -9.56 10.73
CA ARG A 132 4.27 -10.14 11.91
C ARG A 132 5.68 -10.68 11.65
N ALA A 133 6.01 -11.06 10.42
CA ALA A 133 7.33 -11.57 10.06
C ALA A 133 8.33 -10.44 9.77
N SER A 134 7.84 -9.25 9.38
CA SER A 134 8.68 -8.12 8.97
C SER A 134 9.56 -7.56 10.09
N MET A 135 10.72 -7.02 9.72
CA MET A 135 11.58 -6.28 10.66
C MET A 135 10.85 -5.05 11.22
N ALA A 136 10.05 -4.40 10.38
CA ALA A 136 9.27 -3.23 10.78
C ALA A 136 8.25 -3.56 11.89
N TYR A 137 7.76 -4.79 11.97
CA TYR A 137 6.95 -5.23 13.12
C TYR A 137 7.82 -5.49 14.36
N GLN A 138 8.98 -6.11 14.20
CA GLN A 138 9.90 -6.45 15.30
C GLN A 138 10.43 -5.19 16.01
N GLU A 139 10.68 -4.12 15.26
CA GLU A 139 11.18 -2.84 15.78
C GLU A 139 10.07 -1.80 16.01
N ASP A 140 8.79 -2.19 15.95
CA ASP A 140 7.59 -1.35 16.13
C ASP A 140 7.50 -0.12 15.19
N TRP A 141 8.04 -0.23 13.99
CA TRP A 141 8.00 0.83 12.96
C TRP A 141 6.67 0.91 12.22
N LEU A 142 5.88 -0.17 12.15
CA LEU A 142 4.69 -0.22 11.30
C LEU A 142 3.68 0.90 11.56
N LYS A 143 3.57 1.37 12.81
CA LYS A 143 2.54 2.34 13.21
C LYS A 143 2.79 3.75 12.68
N ARG A 144 3.96 4.03 12.13
CA ARG A 144 4.30 5.34 11.58
C ARG A 144 5.00 5.19 10.23
N PRO A 145 4.95 6.19 9.34
CA PRO A 145 5.70 6.16 8.10
C PRO A 145 7.20 6.36 8.40
N GLU A 146 7.84 5.31 8.94
CA GLU A 146 9.19 5.34 9.51
C GLU A 146 10.22 5.96 8.58
N VAL A 147 10.19 5.62 7.28
CA VAL A 147 11.13 6.17 6.30
C VAL A 147 10.99 7.69 6.22
N GLU A 148 9.76 8.20 6.19
CA GLU A 148 9.48 9.63 6.12
C GLU A 148 9.84 10.34 7.41
N VAL A 149 9.52 9.75 8.56
CA VAL A 149 9.87 10.26 9.89
C VAL A 149 11.39 10.42 10.02
N ARG A 150 12.15 9.38 9.63
CA ARG A 150 13.63 9.37 9.70
C ARG A 150 14.24 10.40 8.77
N ILE A 151 13.80 10.45 7.52
CA ILE A 151 14.30 11.43 6.54
C ILE A 151 14.00 12.87 7.00
N ARG A 152 12.80 13.14 7.53
CA ARG A 152 12.46 14.48 8.05
C ARG A 152 13.26 14.87 9.29
N ALA A 153 13.54 13.92 10.18
CA ALA A 153 14.41 14.14 11.32
C ALA A 153 15.85 14.48 10.88
N TRP A 154 16.39 13.76 9.90
CA TRP A 154 17.69 14.06 9.29
C TRP A 154 17.69 15.42 8.59
N ALA A 155 16.67 15.73 7.78
CA ALA A 155 16.55 17.03 7.11
C ALA A 155 16.58 18.17 8.14
N SER A 156 15.86 18.01 9.25
CA SER A 156 15.85 18.99 10.35
C SER A 156 17.23 19.14 11.01
N SER A 157 17.98 18.05 11.22
CA SER A 157 19.32 18.12 11.84
C SER A 157 20.36 18.81 10.98
N VAL A 158 20.13 18.89 9.66
CA VAL A 158 21.01 19.58 8.70
C VAL A 158 20.41 20.90 8.20
N PHE A 159 19.39 21.41 8.89
CA PHE A 159 18.67 22.66 8.58
C PHE A 159 18.03 22.70 7.18
N LEU A 160 17.79 21.55 6.57
CA LEU A 160 17.08 21.41 5.31
C LEU A 160 15.57 21.43 5.59
N ARG A 161 14.87 22.44 5.07
CA ARG A 161 13.43 22.59 5.25
C ARG A 161 12.68 21.82 4.16
N PRO A 162 11.84 20.83 4.52
CA PRO A 162 10.97 20.19 3.55
C PRO A 162 10.02 21.22 2.92
N THR A 163 9.75 21.04 1.64
CA THR A 163 8.66 21.75 0.96
C THR A 163 7.35 21.42 1.69
N PRO A 164 6.59 22.43 2.14
CA PRO A 164 5.31 22.19 2.79
C PRO A 164 4.39 21.41 1.85
N LEU A 165 3.93 20.25 2.33
CA LEU A 165 2.96 19.42 1.64
C LEU A 165 1.66 19.41 2.43
N THR A 166 0.55 19.16 1.74
CA THR A 166 -0.77 19.05 2.36
C THR A 166 -1.06 17.59 2.66
N TYR A 167 -1.42 17.32 3.92
CA TYR A 167 -1.98 16.04 4.33
C TYR A 167 -3.23 15.71 3.51
N LYS A 168 -3.37 14.45 3.08
CA LYS A 168 -4.53 13.99 2.30
C LYS A 168 -5.09 12.70 2.86
N VAL A 169 -6.40 12.52 2.69
CA VAL A 169 -7.11 11.27 2.97
C VAL A 169 -7.63 10.68 1.67
N ASN A 170 -7.29 9.41 1.42
CA ASN A 170 -7.66 8.68 0.21
C ASN A 170 -8.53 7.46 0.58
N PRO A 171 -9.87 7.58 0.56
CA PRO A 171 -10.74 6.43 0.75
C PRO A 171 -10.72 5.53 -0.50
N THR A 172 -10.57 4.23 -0.29
CA THR A 172 -10.60 3.24 -1.37
C THR A 172 -11.52 2.09 -1.02
N ILE A 173 -12.25 1.58 -2.02
CA ILE A 173 -13.28 0.57 -1.84
C ILE A 173 -13.04 -0.60 -2.79
N ASP A 174 -12.89 -1.79 -2.23
CA ASP A 174 -12.81 -3.03 -2.99
C ASP A 174 -14.21 -3.60 -3.19
N VAL A 175 -14.52 -3.97 -4.44
CA VAL A 175 -15.81 -4.51 -4.86
C VAL A 175 -15.60 -5.96 -5.31
N ASP A 176 -15.43 -6.85 -4.33
CA ASP A 176 -15.32 -8.30 -4.53
C ASP A 176 -16.64 -8.88 -5.06
N SER A 177 -17.73 -8.37 -4.50
CA SER A 177 -19.08 -8.78 -4.85
C SER A 177 -20.01 -7.57 -4.81
N ALA A 178 -20.36 -7.07 -5.99
CA ALA A 178 -21.18 -5.87 -6.10
C ALA A 178 -22.58 -5.97 -5.46
N PHE A 179 -23.15 -7.18 -5.43
CA PHE A 179 -24.49 -7.44 -4.90
C PHE A 179 -24.50 -8.78 -4.16
N ALA A 180 -25.19 -8.86 -3.04
CA ALA A 180 -25.37 -10.11 -2.29
C ALA A 180 -26.31 -11.06 -3.05
N TYR A 181 -27.40 -10.54 -3.62
CA TYR A 181 -28.45 -11.32 -4.26
C TYR A 181 -28.84 -10.82 -5.64
N ARG A 182 -29.02 -9.50 -5.81
CA ARG A 182 -29.45 -8.91 -7.09
C ARG A 182 -28.42 -9.13 -8.17
N HIS A 183 -28.89 -9.12 -9.42
CA HIS A 183 -28.05 -9.24 -10.63
C HIS A 183 -27.17 -10.50 -10.69
N ARG A 184 -27.40 -11.49 -9.82
CA ARG A 184 -26.81 -12.82 -9.96
C ARG A 184 -27.66 -13.65 -10.94
N SER A 185 -27.00 -14.52 -11.71
CA SER A 185 -27.70 -15.40 -12.65
C SER A 185 -28.71 -16.32 -11.94
N VAL A 186 -29.87 -16.57 -12.55
CA VAL A 186 -30.96 -17.41 -11.99
C VAL A 186 -30.46 -18.77 -11.48
N MET A 187 -29.64 -19.48 -12.27
CA MET A 187 -29.06 -20.76 -11.86
C MET A 187 -28.25 -20.67 -10.56
N ARG A 188 -27.53 -19.57 -10.33
CA ARG A 188 -26.78 -19.33 -9.09
C ARG A 188 -27.71 -19.03 -7.93
N THR A 189 -28.79 -18.29 -8.16
CA THR A 189 -29.80 -18.03 -7.14
C THR A 189 -30.42 -19.34 -6.68
N VAL A 190 -30.81 -20.21 -7.62
CA VAL A 190 -31.35 -21.55 -7.33
C VAL A 190 -30.33 -22.41 -6.57
N GLY A 191 -29.08 -22.51 -7.06
CA GLY A 191 -28.05 -23.30 -6.39
C GLY A 191 -27.68 -22.79 -5.00
N SER A 192 -27.63 -21.47 -4.81
CA SER A 192 -27.37 -20.88 -3.48
C SER A 192 -28.54 -21.12 -2.52
N THR A 193 -29.78 -21.11 -3.01
CA THR A 193 -30.97 -21.45 -2.23
C THR A 193 -30.97 -22.90 -1.80
N LEU A 194 -30.66 -23.83 -2.70
CA LEU A 194 -30.51 -25.25 -2.34
C LEU A 194 -29.40 -25.46 -1.30
N LYS A 195 -28.26 -24.77 -1.46
CA LYS A 195 -27.17 -24.82 -0.47
C LYS A 195 -27.61 -24.27 0.89
N ASP A 196 -28.24 -23.11 0.94
CA ASP A 196 -28.67 -22.50 2.21
C ASP A 196 -29.77 -23.33 2.89
N LEU A 197 -30.67 -23.96 2.12
CA LEU A 197 -31.64 -24.94 2.63
C LEU A 197 -30.93 -26.15 3.24
N SER A 198 -29.93 -26.71 2.56
CA SER A 198 -29.16 -27.85 3.08
C SER A 198 -28.34 -27.50 4.34
N ALA A 199 -27.93 -26.24 4.48
CA ALA A 199 -27.17 -25.72 5.62
C ALA A 199 -28.08 -25.19 6.75
N GLY A 200 -29.41 -25.24 6.60
CA GLY A 200 -30.36 -24.72 7.59
C GLY A 200 -30.31 -23.20 7.79
N SER A 201 -29.79 -22.43 6.82
CA SER A 201 -29.59 -20.98 6.94
C SER A 201 -30.88 -20.19 6.64
N THR A 202 -31.86 -20.30 7.54
CA THR A 202 -33.19 -19.68 7.40
C THR A 202 -33.14 -18.15 7.26
N VAL A 203 -32.18 -17.51 7.93
CA VAL A 203 -31.98 -16.05 7.87
C VAL A 203 -31.60 -15.58 6.46
N ARG A 204 -30.61 -16.23 5.82
CA ARG A 204 -30.16 -15.86 4.45
C ARG A 204 -31.21 -16.17 3.40
N LEU A 205 -31.98 -17.23 3.58
CA LEU A 205 -33.10 -17.58 2.71
C LEU A 205 -34.21 -16.52 2.77
N ALA A 206 -34.59 -16.09 3.98
CA ALA A 206 -35.56 -15.04 4.17
C ALA A 206 -35.08 -13.71 3.57
N GLU A 207 -33.84 -13.30 3.83
CA GLU A 207 -33.26 -12.08 3.26
C GLU A 207 -33.23 -12.10 1.73
N ARG A 208 -32.77 -13.21 1.13
CA ARG A 208 -32.80 -13.40 -0.33
C ARG A 208 -34.22 -13.26 -0.88
N PHE A 209 -35.20 -13.88 -0.22
CA PHE A 209 -36.59 -13.80 -0.65
C PHE A 209 -37.13 -12.37 -0.60
N ARG A 210 -36.88 -11.63 0.49
CA ARG A 210 -37.33 -10.25 0.61
C ARG A 210 -36.67 -9.33 -0.43
N VAL A 211 -35.37 -9.49 -0.69
CA VAL A 211 -34.65 -8.69 -1.70
C VAL A 211 -35.14 -8.98 -3.12
N LEU A 212 -35.32 -10.25 -3.47
CA LEU A 212 -35.65 -10.66 -4.84
C LEU A 212 -37.14 -10.59 -5.17
N ILE A 213 -38.02 -10.80 -4.20
CA ILE A 213 -39.48 -10.87 -4.41
C ILE A 213 -40.17 -9.61 -3.92
N PHE A 214 -39.83 -9.11 -2.73
CA PHE A 214 -40.45 -7.90 -2.16
C PHE A 214 -39.69 -6.61 -2.51
N GLY A 215 -38.56 -6.70 -3.21
CA GLY A 215 -37.83 -5.54 -3.70
C GLY A 215 -37.08 -4.78 -2.61
N GLU A 216 -36.82 -5.39 -1.44
CA GLU A 216 -35.96 -4.78 -0.41
C GLU A 216 -34.56 -4.46 -0.97
N PRO A 217 -33.87 -3.41 -0.46
CA PRO A 217 -32.51 -3.07 -0.86
C PRO A 217 -31.56 -4.26 -0.71
N ASP A 218 -30.65 -4.44 -1.68
CA ASP A 218 -29.61 -5.46 -1.55
C ASP A 218 -28.59 -5.00 -0.51
N PRO A 219 -28.19 -5.85 0.46
CA PRO A 219 -27.32 -5.42 1.54
C PRO A 219 -25.92 -4.98 1.07
N TYR A 220 -25.46 -5.42 -0.11
CA TYR A 220 -24.15 -5.01 -0.64
C TYR A 220 -24.25 -3.78 -1.56
N ASP A 221 -25.46 -3.31 -1.87
CA ASP A 221 -25.71 -2.09 -2.64
C ASP A 221 -25.61 -0.85 -1.71
N THR A 222 -24.39 -0.59 -1.24
CA THR A 222 -24.07 0.44 -0.24
C THR A 222 -23.49 1.72 -0.85
N TYR A 223 -23.36 1.77 -2.17
CA TYR A 223 -22.59 2.77 -2.89
C TYR A 223 -23.10 4.20 -2.73
N ASN A 224 -24.41 4.42 -2.84
CA ASN A 224 -24.98 5.76 -2.67
C ASN A 224 -24.69 6.32 -1.27
N TRP A 225 -24.72 5.45 -0.26
CA TRP A 225 -24.37 5.84 1.10
C TRP A 225 -22.87 6.15 1.22
N LEU A 226 -21.99 5.28 0.70
CA LEU A 226 -20.55 5.53 0.68
C LEU A 226 -20.22 6.89 0.03
N GLU A 227 -20.79 7.17 -1.14
CA GLU A 227 -20.59 8.43 -1.85
C GLU A 227 -21.11 9.64 -1.08
N SER A 228 -22.25 9.51 -0.38
CA SER A 228 -22.77 10.60 0.47
C SER A 228 -21.83 10.94 1.63
N ILE A 229 -21.15 9.93 2.20
CA ILE A 229 -20.13 10.16 3.22
C ILE A 229 -18.93 10.85 2.60
N HIS A 230 -18.44 10.39 1.45
CA HIS A 230 -17.30 11.04 0.78
C HIS A 230 -17.57 12.49 0.41
N GLU A 231 -18.75 12.77 -0.14
CA GLU A 231 -19.18 14.12 -0.50
C GLU A 231 -19.21 15.06 0.72
N ALA A 232 -19.69 14.58 1.87
CA ALA A 232 -19.74 15.37 3.11
C ALA A 232 -18.36 15.87 3.57
N PHE A 233 -17.28 15.15 3.22
CA PHE A 233 -15.90 15.52 3.54
C PHE A 233 -15.11 16.04 2.34
N SER A 234 -15.78 16.34 1.21
CA SER A 234 -15.12 16.72 -0.06
C SER A 234 -14.07 15.71 -0.53
N LEU A 235 -14.27 14.43 -0.22
CA LEU A 235 -13.43 13.33 -0.63
C LEU A 235 -13.95 12.69 -1.91
N ARG A 236 -13.05 12.06 -2.66
CA ARG A 236 -13.41 11.24 -3.82
C ARG A 236 -12.79 9.87 -3.67
N ALA A 237 -13.62 8.85 -3.52
CA ALA A 237 -13.13 7.49 -3.39
C ALA A 237 -12.66 6.87 -4.70
N ARG A 238 -11.88 5.81 -4.56
CA ARG A 238 -11.48 4.92 -5.64
C ARG A 238 -12.07 3.53 -5.45
N TYR A 239 -12.82 3.05 -6.43
CA TYR A 239 -13.44 1.72 -6.43
C TYR A 239 -12.64 0.72 -7.28
N PHE A 240 -12.25 -0.41 -6.71
CA PHE A 240 -11.57 -1.50 -7.42
C PHE A 240 -12.54 -2.65 -7.70
N PHE A 241 -12.74 -3.00 -8.97
CA PHE A 241 -13.75 -4.00 -9.36
C PHE A 241 -13.14 -5.36 -9.69
N LEU A 242 -13.64 -6.41 -9.03
CA LEU A 242 -13.31 -7.79 -9.37
C LEU A 242 -14.15 -8.26 -10.55
N LEU A 243 -13.57 -8.29 -11.75
CA LEU A 243 -14.25 -8.73 -13.00
C LEU A 243 -13.76 -10.10 -13.50
N ALA A 244 -13.29 -10.93 -12.57
CA ALA A 244 -12.78 -12.27 -12.80
C ALA A 244 -13.83 -13.22 -13.39
N ASP A 245 -13.35 -14.29 -14.01
CA ASP A 245 -14.18 -15.50 -14.12
C ASP A 245 -14.33 -16.14 -12.75
N ARG A 246 -15.49 -16.76 -12.51
CA ARG A 246 -15.77 -17.37 -11.20
C ARG A 246 -14.82 -18.54 -10.96
N GLY A 247 -14.15 -18.52 -9.81
CA GLY A 247 -13.25 -19.57 -9.35
C GLY A 247 -13.49 -19.96 -7.88
N PRO A 248 -12.57 -20.75 -7.31
CA PRO A 248 -12.62 -21.13 -5.89
C PRO A 248 -12.57 -19.91 -4.94
N TYR A 249 -11.69 -18.96 -5.26
CA TYR A 249 -11.45 -17.73 -4.49
C TYR A 249 -12.30 -16.56 -5.00
N ASP A 250 -12.39 -16.38 -6.32
CA ASP A 250 -13.08 -15.23 -6.93
C ASP A 250 -14.56 -15.54 -7.23
N LYS A 251 -15.50 -14.84 -6.58
CA LYS A 251 -16.95 -15.08 -6.74
C LYS A 251 -17.77 -13.83 -7.12
N PRO A 252 -17.30 -12.98 -8.05
CA PRO A 252 -17.96 -11.72 -8.36
C PRO A 252 -19.33 -11.90 -9.03
N VAL A 253 -20.09 -10.81 -9.06
CA VAL A 253 -21.22 -10.64 -9.99
C VAL A 253 -20.65 -10.56 -11.41
N ASP A 254 -21.26 -11.26 -12.36
CA ASP A 254 -20.75 -11.33 -13.73
C ASP A 254 -20.79 -9.93 -14.37
N TRP A 255 -19.66 -9.48 -14.92
CA TRP A 255 -19.47 -8.15 -15.50
C TRP A 255 -20.45 -7.83 -16.65
N ARG A 256 -21.07 -8.86 -17.27
CA ARG A 256 -22.07 -8.68 -18.34
C ARG A 256 -23.45 -8.30 -17.81
N GLN A 257 -23.70 -8.51 -16.51
CA GLN A 257 -24.99 -8.26 -15.89
C GLN A 257 -25.36 -6.77 -15.97
N PRO A 258 -26.61 -6.41 -16.32
CA PRO A 258 -27.02 -5.01 -16.46
C PRO A 258 -26.73 -4.17 -15.22
N GLY A 259 -26.99 -4.69 -14.02
CA GLY A 259 -26.72 -3.98 -12.77
C GLY A 259 -25.24 -3.71 -12.52
N MET A 260 -24.35 -4.66 -12.87
CA MET A 260 -22.90 -4.45 -12.77
C MET A 260 -22.42 -3.38 -13.75
N LYS A 261 -22.94 -3.38 -14.98
CA LYS A 261 -22.62 -2.34 -15.96
C LYS A 261 -23.07 -0.96 -15.52
N ALA A 262 -24.32 -0.85 -15.06
CA ALA A 262 -24.90 0.39 -14.58
C ALA A 262 -24.13 0.94 -13.37
N LEU A 263 -23.76 0.07 -12.43
CA LEU A 263 -22.97 0.43 -11.26
C LEU A 263 -21.60 1.02 -11.64
N VAL A 264 -20.82 0.29 -12.45
CA VAL A 264 -19.48 0.75 -12.87
C VAL A 264 -19.58 2.08 -13.63
N GLN A 265 -20.55 2.21 -14.56
CA GLN A 265 -20.74 3.45 -15.32
C GLN A 265 -21.11 4.63 -14.43
N ARG A 266 -21.99 4.42 -13.46
CA ARG A 266 -22.38 5.44 -12.48
C ARG A 266 -21.19 5.87 -11.63
N LEU A 267 -20.46 4.92 -11.04
CA LEU A 267 -19.30 5.21 -10.19
C LEU A 267 -18.13 5.83 -10.95
N THR A 268 -18.00 5.59 -12.26
CA THR A 268 -16.98 6.25 -13.10
C THR A 268 -17.26 7.75 -13.27
N GLN A 269 -18.51 8.20 -13.10
CA GLN A 269 -18.89 9.62 -13.23
C GLN A 269 -18.56 10.43 -11.97
N SER A 270 -18.70 9.82 -10.79
CA SER A 270 -18.55 10.48 -9.48
C SER A 270 -17.22 10.16 -8.80
N SER A 271 -16.63 9.00 -9.08
CA SER A 271 -15.49 8.43 -8.37
C SER A 271 -14.37 8.04 -9.33
N SER A 272 -13.23 7.61 -8.80
CA SER A 272 -12.20 6.98 -9.63
C SER A 272 -12.38 5.46 -9.60
N THR A 273 -11.97 4.76 -10.65
CA THR A 273 -12.10 3.30 -10.72
C THR A 273 -10.78 2.62 -11.06
N GLY A 274 -10.61 1.39 -10.61
CA GLY A 274 -9.48 0.54 -10.94
C GLY A 274 -9.88 -0.93 -11.07
N ILE A 275 -8.98 -1.74 -11.60
CA ILE A 275 -9.17 -3.19 -11.66
C ILE A 275 -8.83 -3.82 -10.31
N HIS A 276 -9.57 -4.85 -9.89
CA HIS A 276 -9.22 -5.71 -8.77
C HIS A 276 -8.80 -7.08 -9.32
N PRO A 277 -7.52 -7.30 -9.72
CA PRO A 277 -7.13 -8.52 -10.40
C PRO A 277 -7.34 -9.76 -9.55
N SER A 278 -7.86 -10.81 -10.18
CA SER A 278 -8.24 -12.05 -9.51
C SER A 278 -7.04 -12.87 -9.03
N VAL A 279 -7.29 -13.78 -8.07
CA VAL A 279 -6.30 -14.79 -7.66
C VAL A 279 -5.85 -15.61 -8.86
N ALA A 280 -6.80 -15.97 -9.73
CA ALA A 280 -6.54 -16.74 -10.94
C ALA A 280 -5.66 -16.00 -11.97
N SER A 281 -5.69 -14.67 -12.00
CA SER A 281 -4.80 -13.85 -12.82
C SER A 281 -3.41 -13.77 -12.20
N HIS A 282 -3.32 -13.60 -10.87
CA HIS A 282 -2.08 -13.57 -10.13
C HIS A 282 -1.28 -14.87 -10.28
N SER A 283 -1.92 -16.03 -10.16
CA SER A 283 -1.25 -17.34 -10.28
C SER A 283 -1.01 -17.80 -11.72
N ALA A 284 -1.49 -17.06 -12.73
CA ALA A 284 -1.29 -17.46 -14.12
C ALA A 284 0.18 -17.35 -14.55
N SER A 285 0.62 -18.24 -15.45
CA SER A 285 1.98 -18.22 -16.00
C SER A 285 2.27 -17.04 -16.93
N ASN A 286 1.23 -16.37 -17.43
CA ASN A 286 1.33 -15.21 -18.31
C ASN A 286 0.31 -14.13 -17.92
N VAL A 287 0.36 -12.97 -18.60
CA VAL A 287 -0.50 -11.82 -18.30
C VAL A 287 -1.85 -11.83 -19.02
N ASP A 288 -2.19 -12.86 -19.79
CA ASP A 288 -3.39 -12.83 -20.66
C ASP A 288 -4.69 -12.71 -19.87
N ARG A 289 -4.76 -13.39 -18.71
CA ARG A 289 -5.92 -13.28 -17.80
C ARG A 289 -6.06 -11.88 -17.23
N LEU A 290 -4.95 -11.27 -16.80
CA LEU A 290 -4.94 -9.90 -16.31
C LEU A 290 -5.36 -8.91 -17.42
N LYS A 291 -4.81 -9.06 -18.64
CA LYS A 291 -5.21 -8.27 -19.82
C LYS A 291 -6.71 -8.41 -20.10
N MET A 292 -7.24 -9.63 -20.01
CA MET A 292 -8.67 -9.89 -20.20
C MET A 292 -9.52 -9.18 -19.13
N GLU A 293 -9.15 -9.27 -17.86
CA GLU A 293 -9.86 -8.61 -16.74
C GLU A 293 -9.86 -7.08 -16.89
N ILE A 294 -8.71 -6.50 -17.24
CA ILE A 294 -8.59 -5.07 -17.56
C ILE A 294 -9.52 -4.68 -18.72
N ARG A 295 -9.48 -5.40 -19.84
CA ARG A 295 -10.36 -5.14 -21.00
C ARG A 295 -11.85 -5.25 -20.67
N ARG A 296 -12.24 -6.09 -19.70
CA ARG A 296 -13.63 -6.15 -19.23
C ARG A 296 -14.02 -4.85 -18.56
N LEU A 297 -13.17 -4.31 -17.69
CA LEU A 297 -13.44 -3.05 -17.01
C LEU A 297 -13.49 -1.90 -18.02
N GLU A 298 -12.49 -1.79 -18.90
CA GLU A 298 -12.46 -0.76 -19.96
C GLU A 298 -13.72 -0.79 -20.83
N ARG A 299 -14.21 -1.98 -21.19
CA ARG A 299 -15.45 -2.13 -21.98
C ARG A 299 -16.68 -1.63 -21.23
N VAL A 300 -16.73 -1.84 -19.92
CA VAL A 300 -17.89 -1.45 -19.10
C VAL A 300 -17.84 0.04 -18.77
N SER A 301 -16.69 0.54 -18.32
CA SER A 301 -16.47 1.94 -17.91
C SER A 301 -16.34 2.90 -19.11
N ARG A 302 -15.94 2.39 -20.28
CA ARG A 302 -15.57 3.17 -21.49
C ARG A 302 -14.41 4.14 -21.25
N THR A 303 -13.53 3.79 -20.31
CA THR A 303 -12.33 4.54 -19.95
C THR A 303 -11.12 3.62 -19.91
N ALA A 304 -9.93 4.18 -20.11
CA ALA A 304 -8.68 3.44 -19.89
C ALA A 304 -8.53 3.07 -18.41
N VAL A 305 -7.95 1.91 -18.14
CA VAL A 305 -7.74 1.39 -16.78
C VAL A 305 -6.26 1.30 -16.50
N ASN A 306 -5.76 2.18 -15.62
CA ASN A 306 -4.36 2.25 -15.21
C ASN A 306 -4.14 2.13 -13.69
N HIS A 307 -5.18 1.81 -12.91
CA HIS A 307 -5.10 1.62 -11.47
C HIS A 307 -5.45 0.18 -11.10
N SER A 308 -4.68 -0.44 -10.19
CA SER A 308 -4.93 -1.80 -9.68
C SER A 308 -4.90 -1.89 -8.17
N ARG A 309 -5.63 -2.87 -7.65
CA ARG A 309 -5.39 -3.47 -6.34
C ARG A 309 -5.56 -4.97 -6.44
N GLN A 310 -4.60 -5.78 -6.01
CA GLN A 310 -4.66 -7.24 -6.10
C GLN A 310 -5.72 -7.80 -5.14
N HIS A 311 -6.56 -8.71 -5.61
CA HIS A 311 -7.50 -9.42 -4.75
C HIS A 311 -6.73 -10.23 -3.70
N TYR A 312 -7.22 -10.20 -2.47
CA TYR A 312 -6.53 -10.68 -1.26
C TYR A 312 -5.18 -10.01 -0.96
N LEU A 313 -4.80 -8.91 -1.62
CA LEU A 313 -3.48 -8.29 -1.51
C LEU A 313 -2.33 -9.22 -1.97
N LEU A 314 -2.61 -10.13 -2.92
CA LEU A 314 -1.62 -11.08 -3.42
C LEU A 314 -0.52 -10.37 -4.22
N GLN A 315 0.66 -10.26 -3.62
CA GLN A 315 1.83 -9.67 -4.25
C GLN A 315 3.04 -10.58 -4.07
N ARG A 316 3.79 -10.73 -5.16
CA ARG A 316 5.14 -11.30 -5.20
C ARG A 316 6.03 -10.26 -5.86
N ILE A 317 6.96 -9.69 -5.12
CA ILE A 317 7.84 -8.63 -5.61
C ILE A 317 9.14 -9.29 -6.10
N PRO A 318 9.59 -9.03 -7.35
CA PRO A 318 9.12 -8.00 -8.28
C PRO A 318 8.10 -8.48 -9.33
N GLU A 319 7.73 -9.76 -9.37
CA GLU A 319 6.95 -10.37 -10.46
C GLU A 319 5.60 -9.68 -10.67
N THR A 320 4.88 -9.38 -9.59
CA THR A 320 3.58 -8.71 -9.65
C THR A 320 3.73 -7.30 -10.22
N TRP A 321 4.74 -6.54 -9.80
CA TRP A 321 4.97 -5.19 -10.30
C TRP A 321 5.35 -5.17 -11.78
N ARG A 322 6.20 -6.11 -12.22
CA ARG A 322 6.54 -6.29 -13.63
C ARG A 322 5.31 -6.59 -14.49
N ARG A 323 4.44 -7.48 -14.01
CA ARG A 323 3.22 -7.86 -14.74
C ARG A 323 2.24 -6.70 -14.85
N LEU A 324 2.12 -5.88 -13.80
CA LEU A 324 1.31 -4.65 -13.85
C LEU A 324 1.88 -3.64 -14.85
N GLU A 325 3.19 -3.40 -14.83
CA GLU A 325 3.86 -2.54 -15.82
C GLU A 325 3.64 -3.06 -17.26
N GLU A 326 3.78 -4.37 -17.49
CA GLU A 326 3.63 -5.00 -18.82
C GLU A 326 2.24 -4.77 -19.43
N VAL A 327 1.20 -4.76 -18.60
CA VAL A 327 -0.19 -4.56 -19.07
C VAL A 327 -0.62 -3.09 -19.07
N GLY A 328 0.28 -2.15 -18.75
CA GLY A 328 0.01 -0.73 -18.76
C GLY A 328 -0.68 -0.18 -17.51
N ILE A 329 -0.67 -0.92 -16.39
CA ILE A 329 -1.07 -0.37 -15.10
C ILE A 329 0.05 0.55 -14.59
N GLU A 330 -0.35 1.76 -14.17
CA GLU A 330 0.56 2.82 -13.72
C GLU A 330 0.49 3.04 -12.21
N HIS A 331 -0.59 2.61 -11.55
CA HIS A 331 -0.79 2.81 -10.12
C HIS A 331 -1.26 1.52 -9.43
N ASP A 332 -0.55 1.09 -8.38
CA ASP A 332 -0.93 -0.06 -7.56
C ASP A 332 -1.16 0.33 -6.10
N TYR A 333 -2.25 -0.17 -5.51
CA TYR A 333 -2.69 0.13 -4.15
C TYR A 333 -2.69 -1.11 -3.26
N SER A 334 -1.84 -2.08 -3.57
CA SER A 334 -1.84 -3.38 -2.90
C SER A 334 -0.79 -3.48 -1.79
N LEU A 335 0.07 -2.47 -1.65
CA LEU A 335 1.18 -2.48 -0.67
C LEU A 335 0.66 -2.19 0.75
N VAL A 336 0.17 -3.24 1.39
CA VAL A 336 -0.27 -3.30 2.79
C VAL A 336 -0.19 -4.75 3.27
N TYR A 337 -0.19 -4.97 4.59
CA TYR A 337 -0.24 -6.30 5.18
C TYR A 337 -1.69 -6.73 5.43
N ALA A 338 -1.97 -8.03 5.28
CA ALA A 338 -3.30 -8.56 5.60
C ALA A 338 -3.53 -8.63 7.12
N ASP A 339 -2.51 -9.02 7.89
CA ASP A 339 -2.58 -9.35 9.31
C ASP A 339 -2.24 -8.19 10.26
N ARG A 340 -1.72 -7.08 9.72
CA ARG A 340 -1.30 -5.90 10.46
C ARG A 340 -1.64 -4.62 9.71
N ILE A 341 -2.06 -3.60 10.44
CA ILE A 341 -2.12 -2.23 9.92
C ILE A 341 -0.72 -1.60 9.92
N GLY A 342 -0.58 -0.49 9.22
CA GLY A 342 0.63 0.31 9.20
C GLY A 342 1.30 0.38 7.83
N PHE A 343 2.48 0.99 7.80
CA PHE A 343 3.17 1.37 6.57
C PHE A 343 4.18 0.30 6.15
N ARG A 344 3.77 -0.60 5.25
CA ARG A 344 4.59 -1.74 4.80
C ARG A 344 5.96 -1.32 4.25
N ALA A 345 6.07 -0.23 3.50
CA ALA A 345 7.35 0.33 3.04
C ALA A 345 7.92 1.44 3.94
N GLY A 346 7.32 1.69 5.12
CA GLY A 346 7.63 2.85 5.95
C GLY A 346 7.25 4.19 5.30
N MET A 347 6.41 4.16 4.26
CA MET A 347 5.98 5.32 3.47
C MET A 347 4.45 5.41 3.53
N SER A 348 3.93 6.62 3.71
CA SER A 348 2.53 7.01 3.49
C SER A 348 2.33 7.65 2.11
N ARG A 349 3.37 8.31 1.57
CA ARG A 349 3.34 8.90 0.23
C ARG A 349 3.50 7.88 -0.89
N SER A 350 2.94 8.24 -2.04
CA SER A 350 3.13 7.50 -3.27
C SER A 350 4.57 7.61 -3.79
N PHE A 351 5.13 6.51 -4.30
CA PHE A 351 6.49 6.48 -4.86
C PHE A 351 6.59 5.53 -6.05
N ARG A 352 7.58 5.74 -6.94
CA ARG A 352 7.81 4.85 -8.08
C ARG A 352 8.34 3.50 -7.61
N ALA A 353 7.77 2.40 -8.09
CA ALA A 353 8.31 1.07 -7.82
C ALA A 353 9.72 0.93 -8.42
N PHE A 354 10.57 0.13 -7.77
CA PHE A 354 11.89 -0.21 -8.25
C PHE A 354 12.06 -1.72 -8.29
N ASP A 355 12.51 -2.22 -9.43
CA ASP A 355 12.82 -3.62 -9.63
C ASP A 355 14.28 -3.86 -9.25
N ALA A 356 14.51 -4.36 -8.05
CA ALA A 356 15.85 -4.57 -7.51
C ALA A 356 16.65 -5.62 -8.28
N VAL A 357 15.97 -6.60 -8.88
CA VAL A 357 16.57 -7.67 -9.71
C VAL A 357 17.05 -7.12 -11.04
N ALA A 358 16.21 -6.34 -11.74
CA ALA A 358 16.60 -5.68 -12.99
C ALA A 358 17.38 -4.38 -12.77
N ASN A 359 17.53 -3.96 -11.51
CA ASN A 359 18.19 -2.74 -11.06
C ASN A 359 17.71 -1.48 -11.79
N ARG A 360 16.39 -1.30 -11.91
CA ARG A 360 15.78 -0.16 -12.59
C ARG A 360 14.47 0.29 -11.93
N PRO A 361 14.11 1.59 -12.03
CA PRO A 361 12.76 2.02 -11.73
C PRO A 361 11.76 1.42 -12.73
N LEU A 362 10.53 1.23 -12.26
CA LEU A 362 9.39 0.82 -13.08
C LEU A 362 8.51 2.04 -13.44
N LYS A 363 7.65 1.87 -14.44
CA LYS A 363 6.59 2.81 -14.78
C LYS A 363 5.38 2.74 -13.85
N LEU A 364 5.47 1.94 -12.80
CA LEU A 364 4.45 1.72 -11.78
C LEU A 364 4.71 2.64 -10.57
N THR A 365 3.66 3.28 -10.07
CA THR A 365 3.66 4.05 -8.82
C THR A 365 2.90 3.25 -7.77
N ILE A 366 3.52 3.05 -6.61
CA ILE A 366 2.92 2.38 -5.47
C ILE A 366 2.26 3.42 -4.58
N HIS A 367 1.03 3.13 -4.17
CA HIS A 367 0.26 3.89 -3.20
C HIS A 367 0.15 3.04 -1.92
N PRO A 368 0.94 3.34 -0.87
CA PRO A 368 0.86 2.62 0.39
C PRO A 368 -0.55 2.74 1.00
N VAL A 369 -1.04 1.64 1.57
CA VAL A 369 -2.33 1.59 2.28
C VAL A 369 -2.05 1.40 3.77
N ALA A 370 -2.62 2.27 4.61
CA ALA A 370 -2.33 2.28 6.04
C ALA A 370 -3.17 1.27 6.83
N ALA A 371 -4.44 1.09 6.44
CA ALA A 371 -5.34 0.19 7.15
C ALA A 371 -6.41 -0.39 6.23
N MET A 372 -6.86 -1.60 6.58
CA MET A 372 -7.95 -2.31 5.93
C MET A 372 -9.00 -2.72 6.98
N ASP A 373 -10.28 -2.59 6.65
CA ASP A 373 -11.41 -3.04 7.46
C ASP A 373 -11.29 -4.48 7.96
N ALA A 374 -10.98 -5.43 7.08
CA ALA A 374 -10.78 -6.83 7.41
C ALA A 374 -9.59 -7.04 8.33
N THR A 375 -8.52 -6.25 8.21
CA THR A 375 -7.39 -6.31 9.16
C THR A 375 -7.82 -5.91 10.56
N LEU A 376 -8.53 -4.79 10.68
CA LEU A 376 -9.02 -4.28 11.96
C LEU A 376 -10.04 -5.25 12.60
N ASN A 377 -10.99 -5.76 11.82
CA ASN A 377 -12.04 -6.67 12.31
C ASN A 377 -11.53 -8.10 12.50
N ARG A 378 -11.16 -8.77 11.40
CA ARG A 378 -10.93 -10.23 11.37
C ARG A 378 -9.56 -10.63 11.92
N TYR A 379 -8.51 -9.86 11.62
CA TYR A 379 -7.14 -10.22 12.02
C TYR A 379 -6.75 -9.68 13.40
N MET A 380 -7.19 -8.46 13.72
CA MET A 380 -6.88 -7.81 15.00
C MET A 380 -8.00 -7.97 16.03
N GLY A 381 -9.24 -8.31 15.63
CA GLY A 381 -10.34 -8.54 16.56
C GLY A 381 -10.79 -7.27 17.28
N LEU A 382 -10.61 -6.09 16.68
CA LEU A 382 -10.92 -4.82 17.32
C LEU A 382 -12.42 -4.57 17.38
N SER A 383 -12.88 -3.95 18.46
CA SER A 383 -14.21 -3.35 18.49
C SER A 383 -14.28 -2.11 17.58
N PRO A 384 -15.48 -1.66 17.17
CA PRO A 384 -15.65 -0.42 16.41
C PRO A 384 -14.93 0.79 16.99
N GLU A 385 -15.00 1.00 18.31
CA GLU A 385 -14.34 2.13 18.98
C GLU A 385 -12.80 1.98 18.95
N GLN A 386 -12.29 0.79 19.26
CA GLN A 386 -10.85 0.52 19.18
C GLN A 386 -10.30 0.72 17.77
N ALA A 387 -11.09 0.38 16.75
CA ALA A 387 -10.73 0.61 15.36
C ALA A 387 -10.65 2.11 15.04
N LEU A 388 -11.60 2.93 15.51
CA LEU A 388 -11.57 4.38 15.35
C LEU A 388 -10.34 5.02 16.02
N ASP A 389 -10.06 4.68 17.28
CA ASP A 389 -8.87 5.19 17.99
C ASP A 389 -7.58 4.79 17.27
N THR A 390 -7.53 3.55 16.77
CA THR A 390 -6.37 3.04 16.03
C THR A 390 -6.16 3.79 14.71
N LEU A 391 -7.24 4.10 13.98
CA LEU A 391 -7.20 4.85 12.72
C LEU A 391 -6.80 6.31 12.96
N GLU A 392 -7.28 6.92 14.03
CA GLU A 392 -6.93 8.29 14.43
C GLU A 392 -5.43 8.40 14.77
N ASN A 393 -4.89 7.43 15.52
CA ASN A 393 -3.46 7.38 15.82
C ASN A 393 -2.61 7.25 14.54
N LEU A 394 -2.99 6.37 13.61
CA LEU A 394 -2.31 6.29 12.31
C LEU A 394 -2.40 7.61 11.53
N ALA A 395 -3.56 8.27 11.55
CA ALA A 395 -3.74 9.55 10.87
C ALA A 395 -2.83 10.63 11.44
N ASN A 396 -2.65 10.68 12.76
CA ASN A 396 -1.75 11.65 13.41
C ASN A 396 -0.29 11.45 12.97
N GLU A 397 0.19 10.21 12.91
CA GLU A 397 1.53 9.90 12.39
C GLU A 397 1.71 10.34 10.92
N VAL A 398 0.66 10.24 10.10
CA VAL A 398 0.68 10.73 8.72
C VAL A 398 0.61 12.26 8.66
N LYS A 399 -0.16 12.91 9.53
CA LYS A 399 -0.23 14.38 9.64
C LYS A 399 1.13 14.97 10.01
N ASP A 400 1.88 14.34 10.91
CA ASP A 400 3.22 14.79 11.33
C ASP A 400 4.22 14.80 10.18
N VAL A 401 4.11 13.83 9.27
CA VAL A 401 4.89 13.83 8.04
C VAL A 401 4.19 14.52 6.87
N GLN A 402 3.01 15.13 7.05
CA GLN A 402 2.18 15.74 6.01
C GLN A 402 1.92 14.83 4.79
N GLY A 403 1.75 13.53 5.06
CA GLY A 403 1.67 12.47 4.06
C GLY A 403 0.27 12.21 3.52
N GLU A 404 0.07 11.01 2.98
CA GLU A 404 -1.22 10.58 2.40
C GLU A 404 -1.76 9.36 3.16
N LEU A 405 -2.91 9.52 3.82
CA LEU A 405 -3.59 8.44 4.53
C LEU A 405 -4.54 7.70 3.59
N THR A 406 -4.13 6.53 3.10
CA THR A 406 -4.97 5.69 2.26
C THR A 406 -5.64 4.58 3.08
N LEU A 407 -6.98 4.52 3.03
CA LEU A 407 -7.80 3.55 3.75
C LEU A 407 -8.48 2.58 2.78
N LEU A 408 -8.51 1.29 3.11
CA LEU A 408 -9.14 0.22 2.32
C LEU A 408 -10.37 -0.34 3.04
N TRP A 409 -11.54 -0.16 2.42
CA TRP A 409 -12.79 -0.80 2.82
C TRP A 409 -13.34 -1.67 1.70
N HIS A 410 -14.33 -2.51 2.00
CA HIS A 410 -15.14 -3.18 0.98
C HIS A 410 -16.58 -2.71 1.08
N ASN A 411 -17.30 -2.72 -0.05
CA ASN A 411 -18.71 -2.29 -0.06
C ASN A 411 -19.60 -3.15 0.87
N GLU A 412 -19.24 -4.42 1.06
CA GLU A 412 -19.97 -5.35 1.92
C GLU A 412 -19.72 -5.15 3.43
N THR A 413 -18.62 -4.54 3.84
CA THR A 413 -18.27 -4.44 5.27
C THR A 413 -19.01 -3.33 5.99
N VAL A 414 -19.69 -2.46 5.24
CA VAL A 414 -20.59 -1.42 5.76
C VAL A 414 -22.06 -1.82 5.66
N SER A 415 -22.35 -3.10 5.38
CA SER A 415 -23.72 -3.61 5.20
C SER A 415 -24.46 -3.91 6.51
N GLU A 416 -23.78 -3.88 7.66
CA GLU A 416 -24.32 -4.30 8.97
C GLU A 416 -24.71 -5.79 9.04
N CYS A 417 -24.19 -6.62 8.13
CA CYS A 417 -24.49 -8.05 8.08
C CYS A 417 -23.42 -8.90 8.77
N ASN A 418 -23.84 -9.98 9.44
CA ASN A 418 -22.95 -10.98 10.05
C ASN A 418 -21.93 -10.34 11.03
N GLU A 419 -20.64 -10.57 10.80
CA GLU A 419 -19.52 -10.02 11.57
C GLU A 419 -19.30 -8.51 11.40
N TRP A 420 -20.01 -7.89 10.46
CA TRP A 420 -19.91 -6.46 10.14
C TRP A 420 -20.97 -5.59 10.84
N ARG A 421 -21.70 -6.15 11.80
CA ARG A 421 -22.59 -5.36 12.67
C ARG A 421 -21.77 -4.35 13.48
N GLY A 422 -22.18 -3.09 13.43
CA GLY A 422 -21.51 -1.94 14.04
C GLY A 422 -20.36 -1.36 13.21
N TRP A 423 -20.01 -1.95 12.06
CA TRP A 423 -18.86 -1.48 11.26
C TRP A 423 -19.20 -0.34 10.30
N ARG A 424 -20.48 -0.14 9.97
CA ARG A 424 -20.92 1.03 9.21
C ARG A 424 -20.62 2.32 9.97
N SER A 425 -20.78 2.33 11.30
CA SER A 425 -20.50 3.50 12.13
C SER A 425 -19.00 3.83 12.21
N VAL A 426 -18.12 2.83 12.10
CA VAL A 426 -16.66 3.06 12.00
C VAL A 426 -16.36 3.88 10.75
N TYR A 427 -16.91 3.47 9.61
CA TYR A 427 -16.67 4.17 8.35
C TYR A 427 -17.32 5.56 8.29
N GLU A 428 -18.48 5.73 8.92
CA GLU A 428 -19.13 7.04 9.04
C GLU A 428 -18.32 8.01 9.91
N GLN A 429 -17.76 7.52 11.03
CA GLN A 429 -17.10 8.36 12.01
C GLN A 429 -15.62 8.62 11.70
N VAL A 430 -14.92 7.71 11.01
CA VAL A 430 -13.47 7.82 10.79
C VAL A 430 -13.09 9.15 10.16
N PHE A 431 -13.86 9.63 9.18
CA PHE A 431 -13.54 10.88 8.48
C PHE A 431 -13.65 12.13 9.34
N ASN A 432 -14.45 12.11 10.43
CA ASN A 432 -14.47 13.19 11.42
C ASN A 432 -13.19 13.26 12.26
N ARG A 433 -12.49 12.13 12.41
CA ARG A 433 -11.25 12.03 13.21
C ARG A 433 -10.01 12.25 12.35
N VAL A 434 -10.03 11.78 11.10
CA VAL A 434 -8.83 11.73 10.26
C VAL A 434 -8.71 12.88 9.27
N CYS A 435 -9.80 13.51 8.83
CA CYS A 435 -9.73 14.75 8.02
C CYS A 435 -9.47 15.94 8.93
#